data_AF-A0A6C0IA10-F1
#
_entry.id   AF-A0A6C0IA10-F1
#
_cell.length_a   1.000
_cell.length_b   1.000
_cell.length_c   1.000
_cell.angle_alpha   90.00
_cell.angle_beta   90.00
_cell.angle_gamma   90.00
#
_symmetry.space_group_name_H-M   'P 1'
#
loop_
_entity.id
_entity.type
_entity.pdbx_description
1 polymer ?
#
loop_
_entity_poly.entity_id
_entity_poly.type
_entity_poly.pdbx_seq_one_letter_code
_entity_poly.pdbx_strand_id
1 'polypeptide(L)'
;MDMVKINFVPDRVKYIIFNNIKNSVFANNGIIFGGYVRDMIISDHNKVIYNGCNTYDIHNFWNRRHHPETAARILTANDMDICMYCEEDVSNFINALQNIFNENAGYSNVSSSDITITKDTTDAGYFNTPIIMHKKLNYKITIGKIPYVYSGIELSFDFDIIVPTIYNTQPPFCKVDLLSNVFILSNHGIVISKHTGTIIDKMSILNKQKISNLIMKDIVEFKTQFCLRNHSDNFTSGNFSYNDEVLVRINKMLFRNFKWDITNLPFVMCNYKRNSSTRNDICCVCLENFKNSDRIAKMYIDNSAKTEKVCSAMSITHDKCLFKYLQSQLDTEKQEGISNTDHFEFRCPLRNAINFKICSNNIDKIISEKMNA
;
A
#
# COMPACT_ATOMS: atom_id res chain seq x y z
N MET A 1 24.34 -10.11 -39.99
CA MET A 1 24.49 -9.03 -38.99
C MET A 1 23.66 -9.46 -37.79
N ASP A 2 24.29 -10.02 -36.77
CA ASP A 2 23.57 -10.44 -35.58
C ASP A 2 23.11 -9.21 -34.82
N MET A 3 21.80 -9.01 -34.72
CA MET A 3 21.22 -7.99 -33.84
C MET A 3 21.62 -8.33 -32.40
N VAL A 4 22.48 -7.51 -31.81
CA VAL A 4 22.79 -7.57 -30.38
C VAL A 4 21.50 -7.26 -29.61
N LYS A 5 20.82 -8.30 -29.11
CA LYS A 5 19.68 -8.16 -28.20
C LYS A 5 20.21 -7.82 -26.81
N ILE A 6 20.25 -6.54 -26.47
CA ILE A 6 20.52 -6.10 -25.11
C ILE A 6 19.26 -6.38 -24.27
N ASN A 7 19.28 -7.47 -23.50
CA ASN A 7 18.22 -7.79 -22.55
C ASN A 7 18.59 -7.26 -21.16
N PHE A 8 17.87 -6.26 -20.66
CA PHE A 8 17.92 -5.85 -19.26
C PHE A 8 16.54 -6.02 -18.62
N VAL A 9 16.51 -6.27 -17.31
CA VAL A 9 15.27 -6.44 -16.54
C VAL A 9 15.04 -5.16 -15.72
N PRO A 10 14.03 -4.33 -16.06
CA PRO A 10 13.71 -3.09 -15.32
C PRO A 10 13.64 -3.26 -13.81
N ASP A 11 12.96 -4.32 -13.33
CA ASP A 11 12.80 -4.61 -11.91
C ASP A 11 14.16 -4.82 -11.20
N ARG A 12 15.14 -5.41 -11.89
CA ARG A 12 16.50 -5.59 -11.38
C ARG A 12 17.23 -4.27 -11.24
N VAL A 13 17.13 -3.40 -12.24
CA VAL A 13 17.78 -2.09 -12.20
C VAL A 13 17.18 -1.25 -11.07
N LYS A 14 15.85 -1.22 -10.97
CA LYS A 14 15.15 -0.55 -9.85
C LYS A 14 15.60 -1.11 -8.50
N TYR A 15 15.69 -2.43 -8.36
CA TYR A 15 16.12 -3.06 -7.11
C TYR A 15 17.53 -2.63 -6.69
N ILE A 16 18.49 -2.61 -7.62
CA ILE A 16 19.87 -2.19 -7.34
C ILE A 16 19.91 -0.73 -6.89
N ILE A 17 19.24 0.16 -7.63
CA ILE A 17 19.21 1.59 -7.32
C ILE A 17 18.53 1.83 -5.96
N PHE A 18 17.38 1.21 -5.71
CA PHE A 18 16.72 1.32 -4.40
C PHE A 18 17.58 0.80 -3.26
N ASN A 19 18.40 -0.23 -3.47
CA ASN A 19 19.31 -0.73 -2.44
C ASN A 19 20.42 0.28 -2.11
N ASN A 20 20.94 1.00 -3.12
CA ASN A 20 21.90 2.08 -2.91
C ASN A 20 21.26 3.26 -2.16
N ILE A 21 20.04 3.63 -2.56
CA ILE A 21 19.27 4.70 -1.91
C ILE A 21 18.97 4.35 -0.46
N LYS A 22 18.55 3.11 -0.19
CA LYS A 22 18.33 2.59 1.16
C LYS A 22 19.57 2.80 2.06
N ASN A 23 20.76 2.48 1.55
CA ASN A 23 22.00 2.70 2.30
C ASN A 23 22.26 4.20 2.55
N SER A 24 21.96 5.05 1.57
CA SER A 24 22.04 6.51 1.72
C SER A 24 21.05 7.04 2.77
N VAL A 25 19.82 6.53 2.81
CA VAL A 25 18.84 6.90 3.85
C VAL A 25 19.43 6.64 5.24
N PHE A 26 20.03 5.47 5.47
CA PHE A 26 20.61 5.14 6.76
C PHE A 26 21.87 5.94 7.10
N ALA A 27 22.69 6.27 6.09
CA ALA A 27 23.86 7.13 6.27
C ALA A 27 23.47 8.56 6.70
N ASN A 28 22.24 8.98 6.39
CA ASN A 28 21.66 10.27 6.76
C ASN A 28 20.60 10.13 7.86
N ASN A 29 20.79 9.19 8.78
CA ASN A 29 19.95 8.97 9.98
C ASN A 29 18.44 8.75 9.72
N GLY A 30 18.08 8.41 8.49
CA GLY A 30 16.70 8.21 8.08
C GLY A 30 16.18 6.81 8.37
N ILE A 31 14.85 6.69 8.40
CA ILE A 31 14.12 5.43 8.54
C ILE A 31 13.18 5.29 7.34
N ILE A 32 13.07 4.09 6.78
CA ILE A 32 12.15 3.79 5.68
C ILE A 32 10.90 3.13 6.25
N PHE A 33 9.73 3.44 5.70
CA PHE A 33 8.47 2.85 6.14
C PHE A 33 7.52 2.59 4.96
N GLY A 34 6.30 2.15 5.28
CA GLY A 34 5.23 2.03 4.31
C GLY A 34 5.47 0.93 3.26
N GLY A 35 5.22 1.27 2.00
CA GLY A 35 5.12 0.28 0.92
C GLY A 35 6.41 -0.51 0.68
N TYR A 36 7.55 0.18 0.77
CA TYR A 36 8.87 -0.38 0.54
C TYR A 36 9.20 -1.52 1.52
N VAL A 37 8.95 -1.31 2.82
CA VAL A 37 9.30 -2.28 3.87
C VAL A 37 8.49 -3.57 3.71
N ARG A 38 7.19 -3.44 3.45
CA ARG A 38 6.31 -4.60 3.20
C ARG A 38 6.75 -5.38 1.98
N ASP A 39 7.05 -4.71 0.87
CA ASP A 39 7.46 -5.36 -0.37
C ASP A 39 8.84 -6.04 -0.21
N MET A 40 9.73 -5.49 0.63
CA MET A 40 11.00 -6.12 1.02
C MET A 40 10.81 -7.41 1.83
N ILE A 41 9.89 -7.44 2.80
CA ILE A 41 9.56 -8.67 3.57
C ILE A 41 9.10 -9.80 2.63
N ILE A 42 8.23 -9.48 1.68
CA ILE A 42 7.70 -10.44 0.70
C ILE A 42 8.82 -10.96 -0.19
N SER A 43 9.62 -10.06 -0.74
CA SER A 43 10.70 -10.38 -1.67
C SER A 43 11.77 -11.25 -1.02
N ASP A 44 12.19 -10.91 0.21
CA ASP A 44 13.18 -11.66 0.97
C ASP A 44 12.72 -13.09 1.28
N HIS A 45 11.50 -13.25 1.80
CA HIS A 45 10.93 -14.57 2.08
C HIS A 45 10.88 -15.47 0.83
N ASN A 46 10.37 -14.94 -0.29
CA ASN A 46 10.26 -15.70 -1.53
C ASN A 46 11.61 -15.99 -2.19
N LYS A 47 12.60 -15.10 -1.99
CA LYS A 47 13.99 -15.32 -2.42
C LYS A 47 14.61 -16.50 -1.69
N VAL A 48 14.42 -16.62 -0.38
CA VAL A 48 14.92 -17.75 0.41
C VAL A 48 14.34 -19.07 -0.09
N ILE A 49 13.02 -19.12 -0.32
CA ILE A 49 12.35 -20.32 -0.89
C ILE A 49 12.90 -20.66 -2.27
N TYR A 50 13.03 -19.67 -3.16
CA TYR A 50 13.55 -19.90 -4.51
C TYR A 50 14.97 -20.47 -4.50
N ASN A 51 15.87 -19.88 -3.71
CA ASN A 51 17.26 -20.32 -3.60
C ASN A 51 17.41 -21.69 -2.91
N GLY A 52 16.45 -22.09 -2.06
CA GLY A 52 16.44 -23.42 -1.45
C GLY A 52 16.12 -24.54 -2.46
N CYS A 53 15.43 -24.22 -3.55
CA CYS A 53 15.01 -25.20 -4.56
C CYS A 53 15.75 -25.09 -5.90
N ASN A 54 16.54 -24.03 -6.11
CA ASN A 54 17.17 -23.73 -7.40
C ASN A 54 18.64 -23.35 -7.22
N THR A 55 19.47 -23.74 -8.18
CA THR A 55 20.83 -23.17 -8.30
C THR A 55 20.70 -21.74 -8.81
N TYR A 56 21.37 -20.78 -8.16
CA TYR A 56 21.26 -19.37 -8.51
C TYR A 56 21.79 -19.12 -9.93
N ASP A 57 20.87 -18.73 -10.81
CA ASP A 57 21.16 -18.13 -12.11
C ASP A 57 20.46 -16.78 -12.19
N ILE A 58 21.18 -15.75 -12.64
CA ILE A 58 20.69 -14.38 -12.58
C ILE A 58 19.53 -14.14 -13.57
N HIS A 59 19.52 -14.80 -14.72
CA HIS A 59 18.47 -14.62 -15.70
C HIS A 59 17.17 -15.32 -15.25
N ASN A 60 17.30 -16.51 -14.67
CA ASN A 60 16.21 -17.28 -14.09
C ASN A 60 15.64 -16.64 -12.82
N PHE A 61 16.51 -16.09 -11.96
CA PHE A 61 16.09 -15.40 -10.74
C PHE A 61 15.13 -14.25 -11.07
N TRP A 62 15.48 -13.42 -12.05
CA TRP A 62 14.69 -12.24 -12.44
C TRP A 62 13.53 -12.55 -13.40
N ASN A 63 13.28 -13.83 -13.73
CA ASN A 63 12.20 -14.25 -14.62
C ASN A 63 11.00 -14.83 -13.84
N ARG A 64 9.89 -14.10 -13.76
CA ARG A 64 8.65 -14.54 -13.08
C ARG A 64 8.10 -15.87 -13.61
N ARG A 65 8.35 -16.19 -14.88
CA ARG A 65 7.83 -17.41 -15.53
C ARG A 65 8.64 -18.66 -15.21
N HIS A 66 9.90 -18.49 -14.81
CA HIS A 66 10.78 -19.62 -14.53
C HIS A 66 10.35 -20.40 -13.28
N HIS A 67 9.85 -19.69 -12.25
CA HIS A 67 9.33 -20.31 -11.04
C HIS A 67 8.14 -19.47 -10.50
N PRO A 68 6.91 -19.76 -10.95
CA PRO A 68 5.74 -18.95 -10.66
C PRO A 68 5.34 -18.89 -9.18
N GLU A 69 5.56 -19.96 -8.39
CA GLU A 69 5.17 -19.96 -6.97
C GLU A 69 5.94 -18.92 -6.15
N THR A 70 7.16 -18.57 -6.57
CA THR A 70 8.01 -17.57 -5.91
C THR A 70 8.16 -16.32 -6.77
N ALA A 71 7.21 -16.04 -7.66
CA ALA A 71 7.29 -14.87 -8.55
C ALA A 71 7.42 -13.54 -7.77
N ALA A 72 6.96 -13.51 -6.51
CA ALA A 72 7.09 -12.37 -5.63
C ALA A 72 8.54 -12.10 -5.15
N ARG A 73 9.49 -13.00 -5.39
CA ARG A 73 10.93 -12.79 -5.10
C ARG A 73 11.55 -11.63 -5.89
N ILE A 74 10.90 -11.20 -6.98
CA ILE A 74 11.35 -10.07 -7.79
C ILE A 74 10.48 -8.83 -7.59
N LEU A 75 9.62 -8.84 -6.56
CA LEU A 75 8.82 -7.69 -6.20
C LEU A 75 9.76 -6.54 -5.83
N THR A 76 9.64 -5.45 -6.58
CA THR A 76 10.36 -4.20 -6.35
C THR A 76 9.32 -3.12 -6.07
N ALA A 77 9.59 -2.28 -5.06
CA ALA A 77 8.71 -1.18 -4.69
C ALA A 77 8.60 -0.15 -5.83
N ASN A 78 7.50 0.62 -5.82
CA ASN A 78 7.31 1.75 -6.74
C ASN A 78 7.75 3.06 -6.11
N ASP A 79 7.46 3.20 -4.82
CA ASP A 79 7.68 4.36 -3.95
C ASP A 79 8.52 3.96 -2.71
N MET A 80 9.21 4.94 -2.13
CA MET A 80 9.91 4.80 -0.86
C MET A 80 9.54 5.96 0.08
N ASP A 81 8.85 5.62 1.17
CA ASP A 81 8.49 6.57 2.22
C ASP A 81 9.63 6.66 3.23
N ILE A 82 10.12 7.88 3.50
CA ILE A 82 11.32 8.13 4.31
C ILE A 82 10.97 9.12 5.43
N CYS A 83 11.34 8.78 6.66
CA CYS A 83 11.29 9.67 7.80
C CYS A 83 12.72 10.11 8.15
N MET A 84 12.94 11.42 8.21
CA MET A 84 14.17 12.05 8.70
C MET A 84 13.83 12.97 9.87
N TYR A 85 14.83 13.40 10.64
CA TYR A 85 14.59 14.09 11.91
C TYR A 85 15.05 15.55 11.94
N CYS A 86 15.77 16.01 10.92
CA CYS A 86 16.09 17.42 10.71
C CYS A 86 16.23 17.72 9.21
N GLU A 87 16.16 19.00 8.85
CA GLU A 87 16.27 19.46 7.46
C GLU A 87 17.68 19.30 6.88
N GLU A 88 18.70 19.28 7.75
CA GLU A 88 20.09 19.04 7.36
C GLU A 88 20.26 17.61 6.81
N ASP A 89 19.74 16.60 7.52
CA ASP A 89 19.73 15.21 7.06
C ASP A 89 18.98 15.07 5.72
N VAL A 90 17.87 15.80 5.56
CA VAL A 90 17.11 15.83 4.28
C VAL A 90 17.96 16.39 3.15
N SER A 91 18.65 17.51 3.39
CA SER A 91 19.50 18.17 2.40
C SER A 91 20.69 17.28 2.00
N ASN A 92 21.35 16.66 2.98
CA ASN A 92 22.45 15.72 2.75
C ASN A 92 21.99 14.48 1.97
N PHE A 93 20.83 13.95 2.30
CA PHE A 93 20.23 12.83 1.58
C PHE A 93 19.90 13.18 0.13
N ILE A 94 19.32 14.37 -0.14
CA ILE A 94 19.00 14.80 -1.51
C ILE A 94 20.27 14.91 -2.36
N ASN A 95 21.34 15.47 -1.81
CA ASN A 95 22.63 15.56 -2.50
C ASN A 95 23.17 14.15 -2.81
N ALA A 96 23.12 13.23 -1.84
CA ALA A 96 23.52 11.85 -2.05
C ALA A 96 22.63 11.12 -3.09
N LEU A 97 21.33 11.41 -3.11
CA LEU A 97 20.36 10.84 -4.06
C LEU A 97 20.67 11.28 -5.49
N GLN A 98 20.97 12.56 -5.71
CA GLN A 98 21.40 13.08 -7.01
C GLN A 98 22.66 12.37 -7.50
N ASN A 99 23.66 12.19 -6.63
CA ASN A 99 24.89 11.48 -6.97
C ASN A 99 24.60 10.03 -7.37
N ILE A 100 23.77 9.31 -6.61
CA ILE A 100 23.38 7.93 -6.94
C ILE A 100 22.77 7.85 -8.34
N PHE A 101 21.82 8.72 -8.68
CA PHE A 101 21.20 8.69 -10.01
C PHE A 101 22.18 9.05 -11.13
N ASN A 102 23.00 10.07 -10.93
CA ASN A 102 23.99 10.50 -11.91
C ASN A 102 25.07 9.45 -12.17
N GLU A 103 25.54 8.76 -11.13
CA GLU A 103 26.52 7.67 -11.24
C GLU A 103 25.92 6.44 -11.95
N ASN A 104 24.64 6.14 -11.73
CA ASN A 104 24.01 4.94 -12.29
C ASN A 104 23.46 5.11 -13.72
N ALA A 105 22.97 6.31 -14.07
CA ALA A 105 22.31 6.55 -15.36
C ALA A 105 23.04 7.58 -16.24
N GLY A 106 23.94 8.38 -15.67
CA GLY A 106 24.55 9.53 -16.34
C GLY A 106 23.63 10.75 -16.33
N TYR A 107 24.20 11.93 -16.08
CA TYR A 107 23.48 13.19 -15.89
C TYR A 107 22.44 13.51 -16.98
N SER A 108 22.78 13.26 -18.25
CA SER A 108 21.89 13.53 -19.40
C SER A 108 20.67 12.61 -19.51
N ASN A 109 20.62 11.53 -18.72
CA ASN A 109 19.53 10.56 -18.72
C ASN A 109 18.67 10.64 -17.45
N VAL A 110 18.94 11.59 -16.56
CA VAL A 110 18.21 11.81 -15.30
C VAL A 110 17.36 13.06 -15.44
N SER A 111 16.09 12.98 -15.03
CA SER A 111 15.27 14.15 -14.74
C SER A 111 14.66 14.02 -13.36
N SER A 112 14.44 15.15 -12.70
CA SER A 112 13.90 15.19 -11.35
C SER A 112 12.90 16.34 -11.19
N SER A 113 11.89 16.12 -10.36
CA SER A 113 11.03 17.18 -9.84
C SER A 113 10.83 17.02 -8.35
N ASP A 114 10.60 18.14 -7.67
CA ASP A 114 10.28 18.15 -6.26
C ASP A 114 9.13 19.09 -5.91
N ILE A 115 8.39 18.73 -4.86
CA ILE A 115 7.38 19.55 -4.22
C ILE A 115 7.67 19.52 -2.73
N THR A 116 7.89 20.68 -2.13
CA THR A 116 8.09 20.81 -0.69
C THR A 116 6.88 21.51 -0.08
N ILE A 117 6.30 20.90 0.93
CA ILE A 117 5.20 21.44 1.71
C ILE A 117 5.71 21.57 3.15
N THR A 118 5.67 22.77 3.70
CA THR A 118 6.07 23.03 5.10
C THR A 118 4.88 23.56 5.88
N LYS A 119 4.90 23.36 7.21
CA LYS A 119 3.81 23.81 8.09
C LYS A 119 3.46 25.29 7.93
N ASP A 120 4.46 26.12 7.61
CA ASP A 120 4.29 27.57 7.47
C ASP A 120 3.74 28.00 6.09
N THR A 121 3.76 27.11 5.09
CA THR A 121 3.36 27.43 3.69
C THR A 121 1.93 27.01 3.34
N THR A 122 1.25 26.31 4.23
CA THR A 122 -0.14 25.88 4.04
C THR A 122 -1.00 26.35 5.20
N ASP A 123 -2.21 26.87 4.92
CA ASP A 123 -3.28 26.93 5.92
C ASP A 123 -3.30 25.59 6.67
N ALA A 124 -3.29 25.65 8.00
CA ALA A 124 -2.90 24.59 8.94
C ALA A 124 -3.57 23.20 8.76
N GLY A 125 -4.50 23.03 7.82
CA GLY A 125 -5.23 21.80 7.53
C GLY A 125 -4.47 20.71 6.75
N TYR A 126 -3.38 21.01 6.03
CA TYR A 126 -2.61 19.95 5.33
C TYR A 126 -1.87 19.03 6.32
N PHE A 127 -1.47 19.58 7.47
CA PHE A 127 -0.76 18.87 8.52
C PHE A 127 -1.65 18.62 9.74
N ASN A 128 -2.70 17.81 9.58
CA ASN A 128 -3.39 17.18 10.72
C ASN A 128 -2.51 16.13 11.45
N THR A 129 -1.21 16.05 11.12
CA THR A 129 -0.23 15.03 11.52
C THR A 129 0.99 15.77 12.07
N PRO A 130 1.72 15.26 13.08
CA PRO A 130 2.88 15.94 13.67
C PRO A 130 4.08 15.95 12.70
N ILE A 131 3.97 16.71 11.61
CA ILE A 131 4.92 16.84 10.51
C ILE A 131 5.19 18.33 10.31
N ILE A 132 6.46 18.71 10.22
CA ILE A 132 6.88 20.09 9.92
C ILE A 132 7.22 20.27 8.44
N MET A 133 7.67 19.19 7.79
CA MET A 133 8.05 19.18 6.38
C MET A 133 7.61 17.88 5.73
N HIS A 134 7.02 18.00 4.56
CA HIS A 134 6.75 16.89 3.64
C HIS A 134 7.31 17.27 2.26
N LYS A 135 8.31 16.52 1.80
CA LYS A 135 8.97 16.73 0.52
C LYS A 135 8.76 15.52 -0.37
N LYS A 136 8.12 15.74 -1.52
CA LYS A 136 7.92 14.72 -2.56
C LYS A 136 8.97 14.89 -3.63
N LEU A 137 9.68 13.82 -3.96
CA LEU A 137 10.67 13.79 -5.03
C LEU A 137 10.26 12.75 -6.07
N ASN A 138 10.29 13.13 -7.34
CA ASN A 138 10.19 12.20 -8.45
C ASN A 138 11.49 12.24 -9.23
N TYR A 139 12.15 11.09 -9.37
CA TYR A 139 13.29 10.91 -10.26
C TYR A 139 12.92 9.97 -11.40
N LYS A 140 13.31 10.33 -12.61
CA LYS A 140 13.16 9.51 -13.80
C LYS A 140 14.52 9.31 -14.44
N ILE A 141 14.85 8.05 -14.70
CA ILE A 141 16.06 7.70 -15.45
C ILE A 141 15.71 6.98 -16.74
N THR A 142 16.46 7.26 -17.80
CA THR A 142 16.37 6.51 -19.06
C THR A 142 17.52 5.52 -19.17
N ILE A 143 17.20 4.23 -19.29
CA ILE A 143 18.21 3.16 -19.43
C ILE A 143 18.13 2.48 -20.79
N GLY A 144 19.27 1.96 -21.26
CA GLY A 144 19.35 1.22 -22.53
C GLY A 144 19.19 2.10 -23.76
N LYS A 145 19.32 3.43 -23.64
CA LYS A 145 19.28 4.35 -24.76
C LYS A 145 20.47 4.09 -25.69
N ILE A 146 20.18 3.84 -26.96
CA ILE A 146 21.19 3.69 -28.02
C ILE A 146 20.92 4.80 -29.04
N PRO A 147 21.84 5.77 -29.24
CA PRO A 147 21.62 6.87 -30.16
C PRO A 147 21.13 6.41 -31.53
N TYR A 148 20.06 7.04 -32.03
CA TYR A 148 19.41 6.75 -33.32
C TYR A 148 18.81 5.34 -33.49
N VAL A 149 18.90 4.47 -32.48
CA VAL A 149 18.45 3.07 -32.56
C VAL A 149 17.32 2.78 -31.58
N TYR A 150 17.44 3.23 -30.32
CA TYR A 150 16.45 2.94 -29.28
C TYR A 150 16.40 4.06 -28.25
N SER A 151 15.20 4.55 -27.94
CA SER A 151 14.97 5.62 -26.95
C SER A 151 15.32 5.21 -25.52
N GLY A 152 15.45 3.91 -25.25
CA GLY A 152 15.58 3.38 -23.91
C GLY A 152 14.22 3.17 -23.23
N ILE A 153 14.27 2.75 -21.98
CA ILE A 153 13.13 2.59 -21.08
C ILE A 153 13.25 3.63 -19.96
N GLU A 154 12.18 4.38 -19.72
CA GLU A 154 12.07 5.29 -18.58
C GLU A 154 11.69 4.50 -17.32
N LEU A 155 12.46 4.70 -16.24
CA LEU A 155 12.16 4.19 -14.91
C LEU A 155 11.93 5.36 -13.95
N SER A 156 10.76 5.38 -13.32
CA SER A 156 10.40 6.35 -12.28
C SER A 156 10.67 5.82 -10.88
N PHE A 157 11.10 6.73 -10.00
CA PHE A 157 11.37 6.52 -8.58
C PHE A 157 10.73 7.67 -7.79
N ASP A 158 9.79 7.31 -6.91
CA ASP A 158 9.05 8.26 -6.10
C ASP A 158 9.49 8.17 -4.64
N PHE A 159 9.74 9.33 -4.01
CA PHE A 159 10.13 9.44 -2.61
C PHE A 159 9.24 10.43 -1.88
N ASP A 160 8.62 10.00 -0.79
CA ASP A 160 7.90 10.87 0.15
C ASP A 160 8.77 11.00 1.41
N ILE A 161 9.42 12.15 1.59
CA ILE A 161 10.29 12.45 2.73
C ILE A 161 9.53 13.29 3.75
N ILE A 162 9.52 12.84 4.99
CA ILE A 162 8.78 13.47 6.09
C ILE A 162 9.74 13.83 7.21
N VAL A 163 9.60 15.03 7.76
CA VAL A 163 10.23 15.45 9.01
C VAL A 163 9.15 15.66 10.08
N PRO A 164 9.15 14.89 11.18
CA PRO A 164 8.14 15.01 12.22
C PRO A 164 8.38 16.26 13.07
N THR A 165 7.32 16.78 13.70
CA THR A 165 7.42 17.90 14.66
C THR A 165 8.18 17.51 15.92
N ILE A 166 8.07 16.26 16.35
CA ILE A 166 8.72 15.75 17.55
C ILE A 166 9.86 14.82 17.12
N TYR A 167 11.08 15.19 17.50
CA TYR A 167 12.29 14.38 17.27
C TYR A 167 12.08 12.95 17.80
N ASN A 168 12.59 11.95 17.06
CA ASN A 168 12.41 10.51 17.33
C ASN A 168 10.97 9.95 17.25
N THR A 169 9.98 10.74 16.83
CA THR A 169 8.65 10.16 16.55
C THR A 169 8.75 9.32 15.29
N GLN A 170 8.37 8.05 15.41
CA GLN A 170 8.49 7.10 14.30
C GLN A 170 7.20 7.06 13.47
N PRO A 171 7.30 6.89 12.14
CA PRO A 171 6.14 6.56 11.31
C PRO A 171 5.52 5.24 11.82
N PRO A 172 4.20 5.01 11.72
CA PRO A 172 3.22 5.81 10.97
C PRO A 172 2.55 6.93 11.79
N PHE A 173 3.21 7.49 12.82
CA PHE A 173 2.76 8.68 13.55
C PHE A 173 1.36 8.51 14.20
N CYS A 174 1.12 7.34 14.78
CA CYS A 174 -0.16 6.94 15.38
C CYS A 174 -1.34 6.88 14.39
N LYS A 175 -1.06 6.82 13.08
CA LYS A 175 -2.06 6.82 12.00
C LYS A 175 -1.86 5.64 11.05
N VAL A 176 -1.75 4.43 11.58
CA VAL A 176 -1.65 3.25 10.72
C VAL A 176 -2.93 3.06 9.89
N ASP A 177 -2.78 2.92 8.58
CA ASP A 177 -3.87 2.70 7.63
C ASP A 177 -4.15 1.22 7.40
N LEU A 178 -3.11 0.39 7.34
CA LEU A 178 -3.15 -1.06 7.18
C LEU A 178 -2.15 -1.73 8.15
N LEU A 179 -2.49 -2.88 8.75
CA LEU A 179 -1.55 -3.56 9.67
C LEU A 179 -0.23 -3.93 9.01
N SER A 180 -0.22 -4.19 7.69
CA SER A 180 1.01 -4.41 6.94
C SER A 180 1.99 -3.23 6.93
N ASN A 181 1.52 -2.03 7.29
CA ASN A 181 2.30 -0.78 7.27
C ASN A 181 2.81 -0.37 8.68
N VAL A 182 2.68 -1.25 9.69
CA VAL A 182 3.23 -0.98 11.04
C VAL A 182 4.76 -1.04 11.10
N PHE A 183 5.39 -1.63 10.08
CA PHE A 183 6.82 -1.88 10.04
C PHE A 183 7.60 -0.66 9.57
N ILE A 184 8.74 -0.47 10.22
CA ILE A 184 9.77 0.47 9.83
C ILE A 184 11.07 -0.30 9.59
N LEU A 185 11.91 0.23 8.72
CA LEU A 185 13.21 -0.30 8.39
C LEU A 185 14.26 0.75 8.74
N SER A 186 15.15 0.36 9.65
CA SER A 186 16.31 1.14 10.09
C SER A 186 17.61 0.43 9.70
N ASN A 187 18.75 1.04 10.02
CA ASN A 187 20.07 0.39 9.93
C ASN A 187 20.17 -0.90 10.76
N HIS A 188 19.30 -1.10 11.77
CA HIS A 188 19.25 -2.30 12.60
C HIS A 188 18.27 -3.37 12.09
N GLY A 189 17.61 -3.11 10.96
CA GLY A 189 16.65 -4.02 10.34
C GLY A 189 15.19 -3.59 10.53
N ILE A 190 14.30 -4.54 10.26
CA ILE A 190 12.85 -4.34 10.26
C ILE A 190 12.29 -4.55 11.66
N VAL A 191 11.56 -3.55 12.15
CA VAL A 191 10.87 -3.62 13.46
C VAL A 191 9.49 -3.00 13.36
N ILE A 192 8.58 -3.37 14.26
CA ILE A 192 7.31 -2.65 14.42
C ILE A 192 7.60 -1.27 15.03
N SER A 193 6.98 -0.23 14.48
CA SER A 193 7.02 1.12 15.04
C SER A 193 6.53 1.20 16.49
N LYS A 194 7.09 2.13 17.26
CA LYS A 194 6.57 2.44 18.61
C LYS A 194 5.31 3.29 18.61
N HIS A 195 4.92 3.85 17.46
CA HIS A 195 3.82 4.81 17.31
C HIS A 195 2.85 4.36 16.23
N THR A 196 2.27 3.17 16.39
CA THR A 196 1.29 2.62 15.44
C THR A 196 -0.10 3.24 15.60
N GLY A 197 -0.47 3.66 16.81
CA GLY A 197 -1.82 4.13 17.15
C GLY A 197 -2.78 2.98 17.52
N THR A 198 -2.24 1.80 17.82
CA THR A 198 -3.00 0.58 18.15
C THR A 198 -2.58 0.03 19.52
N ILE A 199 -3.24 -1.03 20.01
CA ILE A 199 -2.79 -1.72 21.23
C ILE A 199 -1.37 -2.28 21.16
N ILE A 200 -0.78 -2.44 19.96
CA ILE A 200 0.59 -2.93 19.80
C ILE A 200 1.57 -2.02 20.54
N ASP A 201 1.33 -0.71 20.58
CA ASP A 201 2.23 0.27 21.21
C ASP A 201 2.44 -0.04 22.70
N LYS A 202 1.41 -0.58 23.37
CA LYS A 202 1.37 -0.92 24.81
C LYS A 202 1.84 -2.35 25.13
N MET A 203 2.15 -3.16 24.12
CA MET A 203 2.57 -4.55 24.33
C MET A 203 3.99 -4.65 24.90
N SER A 204 4.24 -5.70 25.68
CA SER A 204 5.59 -6.09 26.11
C SER A 204 6.46 -6.47 24.91
N ILE A 205 7.80 -6.47 25.09
CA ILE A 205 8.76 -6.82 24.03
C ILE A 205 8.45 -8.21 23.44
N LEU A 206 8.19 -9.20 24.29
CA LEU A 206 7.85 -10.55 23.86
C LEU A 206 6.57 -10.58 23.01
N ASN A 207 5.53 -9.86 23.43
CA ASN A 207 4.27 -9.82 22.69
C ASN A 207 4.40 -9.06 21.37
N LYS A 208 5.22 -8.00 21.33
CA LYS A 208 5.56 -7.29 20.09
C LYS A 208 6.26 -8.19 19.07
N GLN A 209 7.18 -9.04 19.52
CA GLN A 209 7.85 -10.02 18.64
C GLN A 209 6.87 -11.07 18.10
N LYS A 210 5.98 -11.60 18.96
CA LYS A 210 4.94 -12.55 18.54
C LYS A 210 4.02 -11.95 17.48
N ILE A 211 3.45 -10.77 17.74
CA ILE A 211 2.54 -10.12 16.77
C ILE A 211 3.28 -9.72 15.49
N SER A 212 4.55 -9.30 15.58
CA SER A 212 5.41 -9.04 14.42
C SER A 212 5.48 -10.23 13.48
N ASN A 213 5.76 -11.42 14.02
CA ASN A 213 5.83 -12.63 13.21
C ASN A 213 4.48 -12.99 12.57
N LEU A 214 3.38 -12.79 13.30
CA LEU A 214 2.03 -13.04 12.76
C LEU A 214 1.66 -12.07 11.64
N ILE A 215 1.98 -10.78 11.77
CA ILE A 215 1.74 -9.79 10.71
C ILE A 215 2.67 -10.04 9.52
N MET A 216 3.94 -10.40 9.73
CA MET A 216 4.85 -10.77 8.63
C MET A 216 4.35 -12.01 7.88
N LYS A 217 3.79 -13.00 8.58
CA LYS A 217 3.14 -14.16 7.97
C LYS A 217 1.97 -13.74 7.07
N ASP A 218 1.08 -12.87 7.58
CA ASP A 218 -0.01 -12.32 6.78
C ASP A 218 0.53 -11.59 5.53
N ILE A 219 1.59 -10.78 5.68
CA ILE A 219 2.21 -10.03 4.57
C ILE A 219 2.70 -10.95 3.45
N VAL A 220 3.42 -12.04 3.77
CA VAL A 220 3.92 -12.97 2.74
C VAL A 220 2.81 -13.78 2.08
N GLU A 221 1.65 -13.92 2.75
CA GLU A 221 0.42 -14.49 2.20
C GLU A 221 -0.47 -13.46 1.49
N PHE A 222 -0.01 -12.21 1.32
CA PHE A 222 -0.76 -11.10 0.76
C PHE A 222 -2.08 -10.79 1.50
N LYS A 223 -2.07 -10.91 2.82
CA LYS A 223 -3.19 -10.59 3.72
C LYS A 223 -2.87 -9.40 4.61
N THR A 224 -3.88 -8.59 4.91
CA THR A 224 -3.75 -7.46 5.84
C THR A 224 -5.10 -7.09 6.45
N GLN A 225 -5.10 -6.13 7.38
CA GLN A 225 -6.29 -5.58 8.00
C GLN A 225 -6.30 -4.06 7.87
N PHE A 226 -7.46 -3.49 7.59
CA PHE A 226 -7.69 -2.05 7.52
C PHE A 226 -7.83 -1.44 8.91
N CYS A 227 -7.09 -0.38 9.16
CA CYS A 227 -6.87 0.19 10.49
C CYS A 227 -7.10 1.70 10.57
N LEU A 228 -7.30 2.40 9.45
CA LEU A 228 -7.31 3.86 9.43
C LEU A 228 -8.39 4.42 10.37
N ARG A 229 -7.93 5.08 11.44
CA ARG A 229 -8.77 5.74 12.43
C ARG A 229 -9.00 7.19 12.04
N ASN A 230 -10.23 7.65 12.22
CA ASN A 230 -10.55 9.07 12.19
C ASN A 230 -11.05 9.50 13.55
N HIS A 231 -10.25 10.34 14.21
CA HIS A 231 -10.53 10.91 15.52
C HIS A 231 -11.16 12.31 15.45
N SER A 232 -11.34 12.86 14.25
CA SER A 232 -11.79 14.25 14.05
C SER A 232 -13.31 14.43 14.10
N ASP A 233 -14.08 13.34 14.00
CA ASP A 233 -15.54 13.40 14.04
C ASP A 233 -16.18 12.27 14.86
N ASN A 234 -17.41 12.55 15.33
CA ASN A 234 -18.26 11.60 16.04
C ASN A 234 -19.23 10.85 15.12
N PHE A 235 -19.09 10.98 13.79
CA PHE A 235 -20.01 10.32 12.86
C PHE A 235 -19.79 8.81 12.87
N THR A 236 -20.89 8.06 12.83
CA THR A 236 -20.83 6.59 12.81
C THR A 236 -20.07 6.06 11.59
N SER A 237 -20.27 6.69 10.43
CA SER A 237 -19.67 6.30 9.14
C SER A 237 -18.52 7.23 8.69
N GLY A 238 -18.16 8.20 9.52
CA GLY A 238 -17.12 9.21 9.25
C GLY A 238 -17.59 10.43 8.45
N ASN A 239 -16.70 11.39 8.29
CA ASN A 239 -16.85 12.53 7.39
C ASN A 239 -16.43 12.21 5.94
N PHE A 240 -16.66 13.15 5.02
CA PHE A 240 -16.33 13.03 3.61
C PHE A 240 -14.83 12.78 3.37
N SER A 241 -13.96 13.60 3.97
CA SER A 241 -12.51 13.48 3.79
C SER A 241 -11.96 12.12 4.21
N TYR A 242 -12.47 11.56 5.32
CA TYR A 242 -12.12 10.23 5.76
C TYR A 242 -12.52 9.16 4.75
N ASN A 243 -13.76 9.20 4.27
CA ASN A 243 -14.26 8.20 3.33
C ASN A 243 -13.56 8.26 1.96
N ASP A 244 -13.21 9.45 1.49
CA ASP A 244 -12.36 9.64 0.31
C ASP A 244 -10.99 8.97 0.51
N GLU A 245 -10.33 9.23 1.66
CA GLU A 245 -9.04 8.61 1.98
C GLU A 245 -9.15 7.08 2.10
N VAL A 246 -10.15 6.57 2.83
CA VAL A 246 -10.42 5.15 3.01
C VAL A 246 -10.50 4.44 1.65
N LEU A 247 -11.30 5.00 0.72
CA LEU A 247 -11.50 4.40 -0.58
C LEU A 247 -10.18 4.35 -1.36
N VAL A 248 -9.40 5.44 -1.36
CA VAL A 248 -8.09 5.51 -2.01
C VAL A 248 -7.13 4.46 -1.45
N ARG A 249 -7.04 4.32 -0.12
CA ARG A 249 -6.13 3.36 0.54
C ARG A 249 -6.49 1.91 0.23
N ILE A 250 -7.77 1.56 0.34
CA ILE A 250 -8.26 0.20 0.06
C ILE A 250 -8.05 -0.14 -1.42
N ASN A 251 -8.39 0.78 -2.33
CA ASN A 251 -8.21 0.63 -3.77
C ASN A 251 -6.73 0.43 -4.13
N LYS A 252 -5.82 1.28 -3.61
CA LYS A 252 -4.35 1.16 -3.82
C LYS A 252 -3.82 -0.20 -3.40
N MET A 253 -4.39 -0.82 -2.36
CA MET A 253 -3.95 -2.12 -1.86
C MET A 253 -4.53 -3.31 -2.65
N LEU A 254 -5.84 -3.32 -2.90
CA LEU A 254 -6.53 -4.46 -3.52
C LEU A 254 -6.15 -4.72 -4.97
N PHE A 255 -5.77 -3.68 -5.72
CA PHE A 255 -5.49 -3.74 -7.16
C PHE A 255 -3.99 -3.64 -7.50
N ARG A 256 -3.11 -4.05 -6.58
CA ARG A 256 -1.69 -4.27 -6.85
C ARG A 256 -1.47 -5.49 -7.76
N ASN A 257 -0.23 -5.63 -8.25
CA ASN A 257 0.19 -6.77 -9.10
C ASN A 257 -0.11 -8.14 -8.46
N PHE A 258 0.10 -8.26 -7.15
CA PHE A 258 -0.28 -9.43 -6.37
C PHE A 258 -1.59 -9.15 -5.65
N LYS A 259 -2.49 -10.15 -5.65
CA LYS A 259 -3.84 -10.02 -5.11
C LYS A 259 -3.79 -9.97 -3.59
N TRP A 260 -3.93 -8.77 -3.03
CA TRP A 260 -4.07 -8.58 -1.59
C TRP A 260 -5.49 -8.87 -1.11
N ASP A 261 -5.59 -9.47 0.05
CA ASP A 261 -6.83 -9.65 0.80
C ASP A 261 -6.84 -8.75 2.05
N ILE A 262 -7.92 -7.99 2.22
CA ILE A 262 -8.14 -7.15 3.40
C ILE A 262 -9.26 -7.81 4.19
N THR A 263 -8.89 -8.48 5.29
CA THR A 263 -9.73 -9.52 5.89
C THR A 263 -10.84 -8.98 6.81
N ASN A 264 -10.88 -7.66 7.05
CA ASN A 264 -11.84 -7.02 7.96
C ASN A 264 -12.72 -5.96 7.27
N LEU A 265 -12.83 -6.00 5.94
CA LEU A 265 -13.74 -5.11 5.20
C LEU A 265 -15.21 -5.34 5.57
N PRO A 266 -16.09 -4.33 5.40
CA PRO A 266 -17.52 -4.44 5.69
C PRO A 266 -18.29 -5.31 4.66
N PHE A 267 -17.58 -5.89 3.70
CA PHE A 267 -18.08 -6.82 2.69
C PHE A 267 -17.05 -7.91 2.44
N VAL A 268 -17.49 -9.05 1.90
CA VAL A 268 -16.61 -10.19 1.64
C VAL A 268 -16.11 -10.14 0.21
N MET A 269 -14.80 -10.27 0.04
CA MET A 269 -14.16 -10.40 -1.27
C MET A 269 -13.78 -11.86 -1.51
N CYS A 270 -14.18 -12.43 -2.64
CA CYS A 270 -13.84 -13.81 -2.97
C CYS A 270 -13.81 -14.06 -4.47
N ASN A 271 -13.24 -15.20 -4.89
CA ASN A 271 -13.35 -15.64 -6.28
C ASN A 271 -14.72 -16.28 -6.50
N TYR A 272 -15.41 -15.87 -7.55
CA TYR A 272 -16.66 -16.45 -7.98
C TYR A 272 -16.45 -17.90 -8.40
N LYS A 273 -17.27 -18.77 -7.83
CA LYS A 273 -17.39 -20.18 -8.19
C LYS A 273 -18.84 -20.40 -8.57
N ARG A 274 -19.08 -20.78 -9.83
CA ARG A 274 -20.43 -21.07 -10.32
C ARG A 274 -20.99 -22.28 -9.57
N ASN A 275 -22.09 -22.09 -8.88
CA ASN A 275 -22.86 -23.21 -8.34
C ASN A 275 -23.75 -23.81 -9.43
N SER A 276 -23.90 -25.13 -9.45
CA SER A 276 -24.72 -25.85 -10.43
C SER A 276 -26.21 -25.52 -10.34
N SER A 277 -26.65 -24.90 -9.23
CA SER A 277 -28.04 -24.60 -8.91
C SER A 277 -28.49 -23.17 -9.24
N THR A 278 -27.61 -22.23 -9.55
CA THR A 278 -27.98 -20.84 -9.88
C THR A 278 -27.69 -20.52 -11.34
N ARG A 279 -28.76 -20.31 -12.13
CA ARG A 279 -28.65 -19.81 -13.51
C ARG A 279 -28.53 -18.29 -13.48
N ASN A 280 -27.42 -17.79 -14.03
CA ASN A 280 -27.13 -16.39 -14.36
C ASN A 280 -27.03 -15.44 -13.16
N ASP A 281 -26.02 -15.63 -12.32
CA ASP A 281 -25.57 -14.57 -11.41
C ASP A 281 -24.97 -13.44 -12.26
N ILE A 282 -25.63 -12.28 -12.20
CA ILE A 282 -25.29 -11.06 -12.95
C ILE A 282 -24.83 -10.00 -11.96
N CYS A 283 -23.78 -9.26 -12.30
CA CYS A 283 -23.33 -8.12 -11.53
C CYS A 283 -24.38 -7.00 -11.55
N CYS A 284 -24.86 -6.55 -10.39
CA CYS A 284 -25.91 -5.53 -10.30
C CYS A 284 -25.46 -4.10 -10.71
N VAL A 285 -24.17 -3.92 -11.05
CA VAL A 285 -23.61 -2.63 -11.50
C VAL A 285 -23.39 -2.61 -13.01
N CYS A 286 -22.67 -3.58 -13.57
CA CYS A 286 -22.39 -3.62 -15.02
C CYS A 286 -23.39 -4.46 -15.82
N LEU A 287 -24.26 -5.21 -15.14
CA LEU A 287 -25.23 -6.13 -15.75
C LEU A 287 -24.58 -7.26 -16.58
N GLU A 288 -23.28 -7.52 -16.39
CA GLU A 288 -22.57 -8.63 -17.03
C GLU A 288 -22.60 -9.90 -16.15
N ASN A 289 -22.57 -11.06 -16.81
CA ASN A 289 -22.47 -12.35 -16.14
C ASN A 289 -21.09 -12.55 -15.50
N PHE A 290 -21.05 -13.16 -14.31
CA PHE A 290 -19.79 -13.56 -13.71
C PHE A 290 -19.15 -14.75 -14.44
N LYS A 291 -17.84 -14.65 -14.70
CA LYS A 291 -17.01 -15.74 -15.19
C LYS A 291 -16.40 -16.49 -14.00
N ASN A 292 -16.11 -17.77 -14.19
CA ASN A 292 -15.37 -18.54 -13.20
C ASN A 292 -14.04 -17.83 -12.89
N SER A 293 -13.69 -17.74 -11.61
CA SER A 293 -12.51 -17.02 -11.09
C SER A 293 -12.56 -15.49 -11.14
N ASP A 294 -13.67 -14.89 -11.59
CA ASP A 294 -13.89 -13.45 -11.40
C ASP A 294 -13.81 -13.12 -9.91
N ARG A 295 -13.14 -12.02 -9.57
CA ARG A 295 -13.13 -11.53 -8.20
C ARG A 295 -14.40 -10.72 -7.95
N ILE A 296 -15.15 -11.12 -6.93
CA ILE A 296 -16.44 -10.53 -6.60
C ILE A 296 -16.45 -10.00 -5.17
N ALA A 297 -17.24 -8.95 -4.97
CA ALA A 297 -17.62 -8.44 -3.66
C ALA A 297 -19.02 -8.93 -3.33
N LYS A 298 -19.19 -9.48 -2.14
CA LYS A 298 -20.46 -9.93 -1.58
C LYS A 298 -20.81 -9.06 -0.38
N MET A 299 -21.95 -8.42 -0.50
CA MET A 299 -22.49 -7.60 0.57
C MET A 299 -23.59 -8.34 1.30
N TYR A 300 -23.63 -8.19 2.62
CA TYR A 300 -24.64 -8.84 3.45
C TYR A 300 -25.63 -7.81 3.95
N ILE A 301 -26.90 -8.19 3.99
CA ILE A 301 -27.96 -7.40 4.60
C ILE A 301 -28.12 -7.92 6.02
N ASP A 302 -27.98 -7.03 7.01
CA ASP A 302 -28.42 -7.33 8.37
C ASP A 302 -29.94 -7.34 8.37
N ASN A 303 -30.50 -8.54 8.45
CA ASN A 303 -31.94 -8.71 8.53
C ASN A 303 -32.31 -8.65 10.02
N SER A 304 -32.84 -7.53 10.50
CA SER A 304 -33.10 -7.27 11.93
C SER A 304 -33.97 -8.33 12.64
N ALA A 305 -34.62 -9.21 11.90
CA ALA A 305 -35.46 -10.31 12.40
C ALA A 305 -34.76 -11.68 12.50
N LYS A 306 -33.52 -11.85 12.00
CA LYS A 306 -32.78 -13.13 12.04
C LYS A 306 -31.30 -12.87 12.35
N THR A 307 -30.70 -13.68 13.21
CA THR A 307 -29.26 -13.67 13.50
C THR A 307 -28.37 -14.03 12.30
N GLU A 308 -28.96 -14.33 11.15
CA GLU A 308 -28.28 -14.72 9.93
C GLU A 308 -28.15 -13.55 8.94
N LYS A 309 -26.90 -13.22 8.60
CA LYS A 309 -26.56 -12.31 7.51
C LYS A 309 -26.91 -12.96 6.17
N VAL A 310 -27.86 -12.39 5.44
CA VAL A 310 -28.26 -12.91 4.11
C VAL A 310 -27.55 -12.14 3.00
N CYS A 311 -26.80 -12.84 2.15
CA CYS A 311 -26.30 -12.30 0.88
C CYS A 311 -27.37 -12.51 -0.18
N SER A 312 -28.00 -11.44 -0.65
CA SER A 312 -28.89 -11.52 -1.82
C SER A 312 -28.05 -11.76 -3.08
N ALA A 313 -28.58 -12.46 -4.09
CA ALA A 313 -27.90 -12.52 -5.39
C ALA A 313 -27.68 -11.11 -5.97
N MET A 314 -28.56 -10.16 -5.64
CA MET A 314 -28.44 -8.75 -6.02
C MET A 314 -27.38 -7.97 -5.22
N SER A 315 -26.75 -8.58 -4.22
CA SER A 315 -25.70 -7.98 -3.39
C SER A 315 -24.30 -8.44 -3.79
N ILE A 316 -24.19 -9.07 -4.97
CA ILE A 316 -22.93 -9.51 -5.57
C ILE A 316 -22.56 -8.59 -6.73
N THR A 317 -21.32 -8.10 -6.73
CA THR A 317 -20.76 -7.27 -7.80
C THR A 317 -19.37 -7.76 -8.16
N HIS A 318 -18.88 -7.44 -9.37
CA HIS A 318 -17.44 -7.48 -9.60
C HIS A 318 -16.76 -6.51 -8.65
N ASP A 319 -15.56 -6.85 -8.18
CA ASP A 319 -14.79 -5.99 -7.28
C ASP A 319 -14.58 -4.59 -7.88
N LYS A 320 -14.09 -4.51 -9.11
CA LYS A 320 -13.87 -3.25 -9.84
C LYS A 320 -15.15 -2.45 -10.01
N CYS A 321 -16.29 -3.13 -10.20
CA CYS A 321 -17.58 -2.47 -10.32
C CYS A 321 -18.01 -1.83 -9.00
N LEU A 322 -17.81 -2.50 -7.86
CA LEU A 322 -18.09 -1.91 -6.54
C LEU A 322 -17.25 -0.66 -6.33
N PHE A 323 -15.93 -0.73 -6.52
CA PHE A 323 -15.05 0.42 -6.28
C PHE A 323 -15.34 1.58 -7.23
N LYS A 324 -15.69 1.30 -8.50
CA LYS A 324 -16.15 2.34 -9.43
C LYS A 324 -17.45 2.99 -8.97
N TYR A 325 -18.38 2.20 -8.44
CA TYR A 325 -19.65 2.71 -7.90
C TYR A 325 -19.46 3.57 -6.64
N LEU A 326 -18.58 3.15 -5.72
CA LEU A 326 -18.23 3.95 -4.55
C LEU A 326 -17.53 5.26 -4.97
N GLN A 327 -16.62 5.20 -5.94
CA GLN A 327 -15.98 6.41 -6.46
C GLN A 327 -17.00 7.40 -7.06
N SER A 328 -17.99 6.90 -7.82
CA SER A 328 -19.02 7.80 -8.37
C SER A 328 -19.84 8.52 -7.30
N GLN A 329 -20.06 7.92 -6.12
CA GLN A 329 -20.73 8.62 -5.02
C GLN A 329 -19.89 9.80 -4.52
N LEU A 330 -18.58 9.62 -4.33
CA LEU A 330 -17.68 10.72 -3.95
C LEU A 330 -17.65 11.82 -5.00
N ASP A 331 -17.61 11.44 -6.28
CA ASP A 331 -17.55 12.40 -7.39
C ASP A 331 -18.84 13.22 -7.47
N THR A 332 -20.01 12.60 -7.25
CA THR A 332 -21.30 13.30 -7.18
C THR A 332 -21.36 14.28 -6.01
N GLU A 333 -21.02 13.86 -4.80
CA GLU A 333 -21.07 14.77 -3.63
C GLU A 333 -20.06 15.93 -3.76
N LYS A 334 -18.88 15.69 -4.36
CA LYS A 334 -17.91 16.75 -4.70
C LYS A 334 -18.52 17.79 -5.65
N GLN A 335 -19.30 17.35 -6.64
CA GLN A 335 -20.00 18.26 -7.57
C GLN A 335 -21.14 19.02 -6.90
N GLU A 336 -21.80 18.41 -5.91
CA GLU A 336 -22.86 19.03 -5.12
C GLU A 336 -22.33 19.98 -4.03
N GLY A 337 -21.01 20.09 -3.87
CA GLY A 337 -20.37 21.06 -2.99
C GLY A 337 -20.25 20.63 -1.53
N ILE A 338 -20.23 19.32 -1.26
CA ILE A 338 -20.02 18.78 0.09
C ILE A 338 -18.72 19.32 0.71
N SER A 339 -18.75 19.69 1.99
CA SER A 339 -17.53 20.04 2.73
C SER A 339 -16.77 18.78 3.15
N ASN A 340 -15.44 18.89 3.24
CA ASN A 340 -14.56 17.82 3.74
C ASN A 340 -14.96 17.30 5.13
N THR A 341 -15.58 18.16 5.95
CA THR A 341 -16.00 17.86 7.32
C THR A 341 -17.42 17.32 7.44
N ASP A 342 -18.18 17.31 6.34
CA ASP A 342 -19.58 16.89 6.38
C ASP A 342 -19.71 15.39 6.54
N HIS A 343 -20.82 14.96 7.13
CA HIS A 343 -21.13 13.54 7.23
C HIS A 343 -21.31 12.94 5.84
N PHE A 344 -20.63 11.85 5.57
CA PHE A 344 -20.79 11.09 4.34
C PHE A 344 -20.83 9.60 4.66
N GLU A 345 -21.71 8.88 3.98
CA GLU A 345 -21.87 7.46 4.15
C GLU A 345 -21.97 6.79 2.78
N PHE A 346 -21.04 5.88 2.51
CA PHE A 346 -21.13 5.04 1.33
C PHE A 346 -22.37 4.15 1.41
N ARG A 347 -23.06 4.05 0.28
CA ARG A 347 -24.13 3.07 0.10
C ARG A 347 -23.75 2.09 -0.98
N CYS A 348 -24.28 0.88 -0.89
CA CYS A 348 -24.17 -0.06 -1.99
C CYS A 348 -25.27 0.11 -3.03
N PRO A 349 -25.23 -0.62 -4.15
CA PRO A 349 -26.31 -0.60 -5.13
C PRO A 349 -27.68 -0.96 -4.55
N LEU A 350 -27.73 -1.73 -3.45
CA LEU A 350 -28.95 -2.03 -2.70
C LEU A 350 -29.29 -1.01 -1.59
N ARG A 351 -28.58 0.13 -1.57
CA ARG A 351 -28.74 1.25 -0.63
C ARG A 351 -28.40 0.96 0.84
N ASN A 352 -27.82 -0.21 1.15
CA ASN A 352 -27.30 -0.49 2.49
C ASN A 352 -26.03 0.31 2.74
N ALA A 353 -25.88 0.80 3.97
CA ALA A 353 -24.70 1.52 4.43
C ALA A 353 -23.45 0.63 4.41
N ILE A 354 -22.33 1.20 3.96
CA ILE A 354 -21.00 0.61 4.01
C ILE A 354 -20.18 1.47 4.96
N ASN A 355 -19.97 0.96 6.18
CA ASN A 355 -19.26 1.69 7.21
C ASN A 355 -17.86 1.10 7.44
N PHE A 356 -16.84 1.80 6.94
CA PHE A 356 -15.44 1.43 7.13
C PHE A 356 -14.87 1.80 8.51
N LYS A 357 -15.52 2.70 9.27
CA LYS A 357 -15.11 3.06 10.65
C LYS A 357 -15.24 1.86 11.59
N ILE A 358 -16.16 0.93 11.31
CA ILE A 358 -16.27 -0.34 12.05
C ILE A 358 -14.98 -1.16 11.95
N CYS A 359 -14.32 -1.15 10.79
CA CYS A 359 -13.09 -1.90 10.57
C CYS A 359 -11.95 -1.41 11.46
N SER A 360 -11.79 -0.08 11.57
CA SER A 360 -10.74 0.53 12.39
C SER A 360 -11.04 0.46 13.89
N ASN A 361 -12.31 0.53 14.29
CA ASN A 361 -12.73 0.37 15.69
C ASN A 361 -12.47 -1.05 16.21
N ASN A 362 -12.61 -2.07 15.35
CA ASN A 362 -12.40 -3.47 15.73
C ASN A 362 -10.93 -3.91 15.73
N ILE A 363 -9.99 -3.05 15.32
CA ILE A 363 -8.61 -3.48 15.08
C ILE A 363 -7.92 -4.03 16.33
N ASP A 364 -8.16 -3.44 17.49
CA ASP A 364 -7.54 -3.86 18.75
C ASP A 364 -8.04 -5.24 19.18
N LYS A 365 -9.31 -5.53 18.91
CA LYS A 365 -9.88 -6.87 19.10
C LYS A 365 -9.23 -7.88 18.17
N ILE A 366 -9.08 -7.56 16.89
CA ILE A 366 -8.44 -8.43 15.90
C ILE A 366 -6.99 -8.75 16.28
N ILE A 367 -6.23 -7.74 16.72
CA ILE A 367 -4.84 -7.93 17.18
C ILE A 367 -4.81 -8.86 18.40
N SER A 368 -5.74 -8.69 19.34
CA SER A 368 -5.84 -9.52 20.54
C SER A 368 -6.21 -10.98 20.20
N GLU A 369 -7.14 -11.19 19.29
CA GLU A 369 -7.54 -12.52 18.81
C GLU A 369 -6.38 -13.23 18.09
N LYS A 370 -5.63 -12.51 17.25
CA LYS A 370 -4.42 -13.04 16.59
C LYS A 370 -3.37 -13.53 17.58
N MET A 371 -3.24 -12.87 18.73
CA MET A 371 -2.27 -13.26 19.76
C MET A 371 -2.68 -14.52 20.53
N ASN A 372 -3.96 -14.91 20.47
CA ASN A 372 -4.52 -16.07 21.18
C ASN A 372 -4.75 -17.29 20.28
N ALA A 373 -4.65 -17.12 18.96
CA ALA A 373 -4.73 -18.19 17.96
C ALA A 373 -3.35 -18.82 17.73
#